data_AF-A0A938A0U7-F1
#
_entry.id   AF-A0A938A0U7-F1
#
_cell.length_a   1.000
_cell.length_b   1.000
_cell.length_c   1.000
_cell.angle_alpha   90.00
_cell.angle_beta   90.00
_cell.angle_gamma   90.00
#
_symmetry.space_group_name_H-M   'P 1'
#
loop_
_entity.id
_entity.type
_entity.pdbx_description
1 polymer ?
#
loop_
_entity_poly.entity_id
_entity_poly.type
_entity_poly.pdbx_seq_one_letter_code
_entity_poly.pdbx_strand_id
1 'polypeptide(L)'
;VEISHRFESLHAHVRFNNGAVVHPGDEVLVHGAPILAAYGELIIEDRQATITRASLLERLWTRATGDFGFMELCEFSFSEEVTL
;
A
#
# COMPACT_ATOMS: atom_id res chain seq x y z
N VAL A 1 -9.97 3.20 -1.04
CA VAL A 1 -8.91 2.84 -2.00
C VAL A 1 -9.25 3.50 -3.31
N GLU A 2 -8.26 4.13 -3.93
CA GLU A 2 -8.40 4.83 -5.22
C GLU A 2 -7.33 4.29 -6.16
N ILE A 3 -7.74 3.76 -7.30
CA ILE A 3 -6.83 3.21 -8.31
C ILE A 3 -7.13 3.90 -9.63
N SER A 4 -6.11 4.57 -10.18
CA SER A 4 -6.19 5.26 -11.45
C SER A 4 -5.25 4.62 -12.46
N HIS A 5 -5.77 4.35 -13.65
CA HIS A 5 -5.00 3.95 -14.81
C HIS A 5 -5.39 4.83 -16.00
N ARG A 6 -5.10 6.12 -15.89
CA ARG A 6 -5.41 7.12 -16.92
C ARG A 6 -4.13 7.67 -17.53
N PHE A 7 -4.28 8.37 -18.65
CA PHE A 7 -3.16 9.05 -19.30
C PHE A 7 -2.50 10.06 -18.35
N GLU A 8 -3.31 10.77 -17.58
CA GLU A 8 -2.88 11.81 -16.65
C GLU A 8 -2.27 11.25 -15.36
N SER A 9 -2.64 10.01 -14.97
CA SER A 9 -2.25 9.43 -13.68
C SER A 9 -2.32 7.90 -13.66
N LEU A 10 -1.25 7.28 -13.17
CA LEU A 10 -1.15 5.85 -12.86
C LEU A 10 -0.77 5.68 -11.39
N HIS A 11 -1.74 5.38 -10.53
CA HIS A 11 -1.51 5.25 -9.08
C HIS A 11 -2.49 4.32 -8.39
N ALA A 12 -2.06 3.82 -7.23
CA ALA A 12 -2.91 3.18 -6.24
C ALA A 12 -2.72 3.90 -4.90
N HIS A 13 -3.77 4.54 -4.40
CA HIS A 13 -3.77 5.32 -3.18
C HIS A 13 -4.76 4.73 -2.16
N VAL A 14 -4.32 4.59 -0.90
CA VAL A 14 -5.19 4.17 0.20
C VAL A 14 -5.37 5.35 1.14
N ARG A 15 -6.64 5.74 1.36
CA ARG A 15 -7.04 6.74 2.34
C ARG A 15 -7.85 6.10 3.47
N PHE A 16 -7.52 6.46 4.71
CA PHE A 16 -8.26 6.01 5.88
C PHE A 16 -9.34 7.03 6.27
N ASN A 17 -10.60 6.65 6.11
CA ASN A 17 -11.73 7.53 6.40
C ASN A 17 -11.96 7.76 7.91
N ASN A 18 -11.31 6.97 8.77
CA ASN A 18 -11.40 7.07 10.23
C ASN A 18 -10.27 7.91 10.87
N GLY A 19 -9.43 8.57 10.06
CA GLY A 19 -8.31 9.37 10.55
C GLY A 19 -7.13 8.56 11.07
N ALA A 20 -7.06 7.25 10.79
CA ALA A 20 -5.90 6.44 11.16
C ALA A 20 -4.62 6.96 10.46
N VAL A 21 -3.56 7.14 11.24
CA VAL A 21 -2.24 7.56 10.76
C VAL A 21 -1.32 6.33 10.69
N VAL A 22 -0.55 6.22 9.62
CA VAL A 22 0.48 5.19 9.41
C VAL A 22 1.85 5.80 9.72
N HIS A 23 2.67 5.08 10.49
CA HIS A 23 4.03 5.50 10.83
C HIS A 23 5.08 4.64 10.10
N PRO A 24 6.34 5.08 10.00
CA PRO A 24 7.41 4.25 9.46
C PRO A 24 7.49 2.88 10.14
N GLY A 25 7.57 1.84 9.32
CA GLY A 25 7.57 0.44 9.73
C GLY A 25 6.18 -0.18 9.94
N ASP A 26 5.10 0.62 10.02
CA ASP A 26 3.76 0.04 10.06
C ASP A 26 3.40 -0.57 8.68
N GLU A 27 2.80 -1.75 8.69
CA GLU A 27 2.34 -2.45 7.48
C GLU A 27 0.83 -2.24 7.30
N VAL A 28 0.38 -2.05 6.07
CA VAL A 28 -1.04 -1.88 5.73
C VAL A 28 -1.48 -2.97 4.78
N LEU A 29 -2.40 -3.82 5.24
CA LEU A 29 -3.06 -4.84 4.42
C LEU A 29 -4.47 -4.37 4.05
N VAL A 30 -4.74 -4.19 2.76
CA VAL A 30 -6.08 -3.91 2.25
C VAL A 30 -6.77 -5.23 1.91
N HIS A 31 -7.95 -5.45 2.49
CA HIS A 31 -8.69 -6.70 2.29
C HIS A 31 -9.51 -6.69 0.99
N GLY A 32 -9.83 -7.87 0.49
CA GLY A 32 -10.69 -8.10 -0.67
C GLY A 32 -9.96 -8.60 -1.91
N ALA A 33 -10.70 -8.77 -3.00
CA ALA A 33 -10.15 -9.25 -4.28
C ALA A 33 -9.22 -8.20 -4.91
N PRO A 34 -8.23 -8.60 -5.73
CA PRO A 34 -7.39 -7.65 -6.47
C PRO A 34 -8.23 -6.64 -7.26
N ILE A 35 -7.81 -5.38 -7.26
CA ILE A 35 -8.46 -4.34 -8.05
C ILE A 35 -7.56 -4.03 -9.24
N LEU A 36 -8.11 -4.14 -10.44
CA LEU A 36 -7.44 -3.81 -11.69
C LEU A 36 -8.27 -2.77 -12.43
N ALA A 37 -7.74 -1.56 -12.57
CA ALA A 37 -8.35 -0.53 -13.40
C ALA A 37 -7.88 -0.68 -14.85
N ALA A 38 -8.82 -0.75 -15.80
CA ALA A 38 -8.46 -0.72 -17.22
C ALA A 38 -7.94 0.67 -17.62
N TYR A 39 -7.23 0.74 -18.75
CA TYR A 39 -6.75 2.03 -19.25
C TYR A 39 -7.92 2.98 -19.52
N GLY A 40 -7.85 4.19 -18.96
CA GLY A 40 -8.92 5.19 -18.95
C GLY A 40 -9.76 5.22 -17.66
N GLU A 41 -9.61 4.25 -16.75
CA GLU A 41 -10.48 4.11 -15.59
C GLU A 41 -9.92 4.70 -14.29
N LEU A 42 -10.85 5.08 -13.41
CA LEU A 42 -10.61 5.45 -12.03
C LEU A 42 -11.60 4.67 -11.17
N ILE A 43 -11.09 3.79 -10.32
CA ILE A 43 -11.89 2.97 -9.40
C ILE A 43 -11.71 3.53 -7.99
N ILE A 44 -12.84 3.82 -7.32
CA ILE A 44 -12.87 4.27 -5.93
C ILE A 44 -13.76 3.32 -5.15
N GLU A 45 -13.18 2.62 -4.17
CA GLU A 45 -13.89 1.67 -3.32
C GLU A 45 -13.53 1.84 -1.86
N ASP A 46 -14.53 1.77 -0.98
CA ASP A 46 -14.30 1.68 0.46
C ASP A 46 -14.05 0.22 0.85
N ARG A 47 -12.89 -0.03 1.46
CA ARG A 47 -12.46 -1.36 1.87
C ARG A 47 -11.93 -1.37 3.28
N GLN A 48 -12.03 -2.53 3.93
CA GLN A 48 -11.37 -2.74 5.21
C GLN A 48 -9.86 -2.86 5.00
N ALA A 49 -9.10 -2.28 5.93
CA ALA A 49 -7.66 -2.42 5.97
C ALA A 49 -7.21 -2.71 7.40
N THR A 50 -6.25 -3.63 7.54
CA THR A 50 -5.57 -3.90 8.80
C THR A 50 -4.24 -3.16 8.80
N ILE A 51 -3.96 -2.42 9.88
CA ILE A 51 -2.66 -1.79 10.10
C ILE A 51 -1.91 -2.58 11.16
N THR A 52 -0.83 -3.25 10.78
CA THR A 52 0.08 -3.91 11.71
C THR A 52 1.12 -2.90 12.16
N ARG A 53 1.16 -2.62 13.47
CA ARG A 53 2.07 -1.60 14.02
C ARG A 53 3.48 -2.16 14.20
N ALA A 54 4.48 -1.45 13.70
CA ALA A 54 5.87 -1.81 13.96
C ALA A 54 6.18 -1.80 15.46
N SER A 55 6.95 -2.81 15.89
CA SER A 55 7.46 -2.90 17.25
C SER A 55 8.45 -1.77 17.56
N LEU A 56 8.69 -1.51 18.86
CA LEU A 56 9.65 -0.47 19.27
C LEU A 56 11.08 -0.72 18.75
N LEU A 57 11.47 -1.99 18.60
CA LEU A 57 12.77 -2.37 18.06
C LEU A 57 12.84 -2.10 16.55
N GLU A 58 11.81 -2.46 15.79
CA GLU A 58 11.72 -2.15 14.36
C GLU A 58 11.70 -0.65 14.12
N ARG A 59 10.95 0.12 14.91
CA ARG A 59 10.95 1.58 14.80
C ARG A 59 12.32 2.20 15.11
N LEU A 60 13.01 1.69 16.14
CA LEU A 60 14.35 2.17 16.48
C LEU A 60 15.36 1.78 15.39
N TRP A 61 15.24 0.58 14.82
CA TRP A 61 16.04 0.10 13.71
C TRP A 61 15.77 0.89 12.42
N THR A 62 14.51 1.15 12.06
CA THR A 62 14.16 2.03 10.93
C THR A 62 14.71 3.44 11.13
N ARG A 63 14.74 3.94 12.37
CA ARG A 63 15.35 5.24 12.67
C ARG A 63 16.89 5.21 12.63
N ALA A 64 17.52 4.11 13.01
CA ALA A 64 18.98 3.97 13.06
C ALA A 64 19.59 3.58 11.71
N THR A 65 18.90 2.75 10.93
CA THR A 65 19.33 2.21 9.63
C THR A 65 18.68 2.93 8.46
N GLY A 66 17.58 3.67 8.68
CA GLY A 66 16.90 4.44 7.62
C GLY A 66 17.74 5.55 6.98
N ASP A 67 18.85 5.96 7.62
CA ASP A 67 19.85 6.86 7.03
C ASP A 67 20.82 6.15 6.08
N PHE A 68 20.92 4.81 6.12
CA PHE A 68 21.99 4.04 5.45
C PHE A 68 21.54 3.10 4.33
N GLY A 69 20.26 2.82 4.17
CA GLY A 69 19.81 1.90 3.13
C GLY A 69 18.33 2.04 2.85
N PHE A 70 18.02 2.58 1.68
CA PHE A 70 16.80 2.36 0.93
C PHE A 70 15.48 2.39 1.72
N MET A 71 14.70 3.45 1.52
CA MET A 71 13.24 3.30 1.52
C MET A 71 12.90 2.50 0.25
N GLU A 72 13.06 1.17 0.29
CA GLU A 72 12.80 0.29 -0.84
C GLU A 72 11.36 0.47 -1.32
N LEU A 73 11.22 0.48 -2.66
CA LEU A 73 9.95 0.63 -3.36
C LEU A 73 8.87 -0.26 -2.72
N CYS A 74 7.64 0.26 -2.63
CA CYS A 74 6.47 -0.57 -2.42
C CYS A 74 6.41 -1.63 -3.52
N GLU A 75 6.91 -2.83 -3.24
CA GLU A 75 6.76 -3.98 -4.10
C GLU A 75 5.29 -4.39 -4.03
N PHE A 76 4.52 -4.03 -5.05
CA PHE A 76 3.21 -4.60 -5.29
C PHE A 76 3.42 -6.06 -5.69
N SER A 77 3.49 -6.96 -4.70
CA SER A 77 3.54 -8.39 -4.97
C SER A 77 2.18 -8.86 -5.46
N PHE A 78 2.05 -9.07 -6.76
CA PHE A 78 0.89 -9.71 -7.37
C PHE A 78 1.10 -11.22 -7.29
N SER A 79 0.56 -11.87 -6.26
CA SER A 79 0.49 -13.34 -6.24
C SER A 79 -0.71 -13.79 -7.08
N GLU A 80 -0.49 -13.96 -8.38
CA GLU A 80 -1.34 -14.80 -9.23
C GLU A 80 -0.48 -15.89 -9.86
N GLU A 81 -0.76 -17.14 -9.49
CA GLU A 81 -0.37 -18.31 -10.28
C GLU A 81 -1.34 -18.36 -11.47
N VAL A 82 -0.94 -17.76 -12.60
CA VAL A 82 -1.69 -17.86 -13.85
C VAL A 82 -1.62 -19.32 -14.32
N THR A 83 -2.68 -20.08 -14.07
CA THR A 83 -2.88 -21.38 -14.72
C THR A 83 -3.49 -21.12 -16.10
N LEU A 84 -2.73 -21.46 -17.15
CA LEU A 84 -3.14 -21.37 -18.56
C LEU A 84 -4.30 -22.30 -18.91
#